data_AF-A0A959YG22-F1
#
_entry.id   AF-A0A959YG22-F1
#
_cell.length_a   1.000
_cell.length_b   1.000
_cell.length_c   1.000
_cell.angle_alpha   90.00
_cell.angle_beta   90.00
_cell.angle_gamma   90.00
#
_symmetry.space_group_name_H-M   'P 1'
#
loop_
_entity.id
_entity.type
_entity.pdbx_description
1 polymer ?
#
loop_
_entity_poly.entity_id
_entity_poly.type
_entity_poly.pdbx_seq_one_letter_code
_entity_poly.pdbx_strand_id
1 'polypeptide(L)'
;MRKQLLVAAGLSFGLVAMAQNNQSWTATDINGNTHSIQDYLNQGKTVLVDISAHWCGPCWAWHNSGIMEMLYEEFGPEGTGDLMVIFIDGDPTSTLAELQGSGSTQGDWTAGTPYPIIGPNGQGVGVANNYSFPGYPTLFMHCPGSSQGVEIQRTSTWTQFLNSWRNGCPAAFNNGVNDATLLGKHGITELCPGDGPSVELMNVGSTAMTSATVKLKQNGSVLETLNWTGNLSSYTFETIMFNQPVNGWAEYDFEVSAPNGTTDANPAGNNELKAFDLAPEVMPNATLELKTDNYGEETGWKLFDSNGTVVQQVAANSLGDNQVYTYDWTLNPNECYKFEITDAYGDGICCAYGNGYYKIMQTGTSNVYIQGGEFGGEEDRPMTAKVNASIEENSLQSGLNIFPNPSNGLVTMDLNMERSASVSVELFNVLGEKVMDLSRTYGAGAQRDVLDLSLLSDGRYTLQLTAGGLKASHLITISK
;
A
#
# COMPACT_ATOMS: atom_id res chain seq x y z
N MET A 1 -22.51 23.94 -67.62
CA MET A 1 -21.25 23.19 -67.58
C MET A 1 -20.11 24.10 -67.14
N ARG A 2 -19.65 24.01 -65.90
CA ARG A 2 -18.22 23.98 -65.53
C ARG A 2 -18.09 23.72 -64.03
N LYS A 3 -17.18 22.81 -63.73
CA LYS A 3 -17.03 22.00 -62.53
C LYS A 3 -16.48 22.82 -61.36
N GLN A 4 -17.03 22.63 -60.17
CA GLN A 4 -16.35 22.98 -58.92
C GLN A 4 -15.25 21.94 -58.66
N LEU A 5 -14.01 22.40 -58.52
CA LEU A 5 -12.90 21.60 -58.02
C LEU A 5 -13.06 21.50 -56.50
N LEU A 6 -13.27 20.29 -55.98
CA LEU A 6 -12.96 19.96 -54.58
C LEU A 6 -11.44 19.73 -54.49
N VAL A 7 -10.75 20.51 -53.67
CA VAL A 7 -9.41 20.19 -53.19
C VAL A 7 -9.58 19.39 -51.90
N ALA A 8 -9.40 18.08 -51.98
CA ALA A 8 -9.24 17.23 -50.80
C ALA A 8 -7.77 17.31 -50.36
N ALA A 9 -7.50 18.02 -49.27
CA ALA A 9 -6.22 17.94 -48.59
C ALA A 9 -6.19 16.65 -47.77
N GLY A 10 -5.57 15.61 -48.33
CA GLY A 10 -5.23 14.40 -47.57
C GLY A 10 -4.04 14.68 -46.67
N LEU A 11 -4.28 14.84 -45.36
CA LEU A 11 -3.24 14.74 -44.34
C LEU A 11 -2.89 13.25 -44.17
N SER A 12 -1.87 12.80 -44.88
CA SER A 12 -1.24 11.51 -44.62
C SER A 12 -0.41 11.64 -43.33
N PHE A 13 -0.88 11.02 -42.24
CA PHE A 13 0.00 10.70 -41.11
C PHE A 13 0.98 9.63 -41.60
N GLY A 14 2.19 10.06 -41.97
CA GLY A 14 3.31 9.15 -42.19
C GLY A 14 3.82 8.67 -40.84
N LEU A 15 3.49 7.43 -40.46
CA LEU A 15 4.26 6.68 -39.47
C LEU A 15 5.68 6.54 -40.02
N VAL A 16 6.64 7.24 -39.42
CA VAL A 16 8.05 6.97 -39.67
C VAL A 16 8.39 5.71 -38.88
N ALA A 17 8.20 4.55 -39.50
CA ALA A 17 8.72 3.30 -38.96
C ALA A 17 10.25 3.36 -39.02
N MET A 18 10.90 3.57 -37.88
CA MET A 18 12.33 3.29 -37.76
C MET A 18 12.51 1.77 -37.88
N ALA A 19 13.49 1.32 -38.65
CA ALA A 19 13.76 -0.10 -38.84
C ALA A 19 14.17 -0.71 -37.48
N GLN A 20 13.27 -1.49 -36.88
CA GLN A 20 13.55 -2.26 -35.67
C GLN A 20 14.24 -3.59 -36.04
N ASN A 21 15.16 -4.06 -35.19
CA ASN A 21 15.77 -5.39 -35.31
C ASN A 21 14.72 -6.47 -35.00
N ASN A 22 14.95 -7.74 -35.38
CA ASN A 22 14.08 -8.83 -34.93
C ASN A 22 14.02 -8.86 -33.39
N GLN A 23 12.90 -8.52 -32.77
CA GLN A 23 12.73 -8.40 -31.32
C GLN A 23 12.40 -9.74 -30.67
N SER A 24 12.98 -10.82 -31.19
CA SER A 24 12.93 -12.16 -30.63
C SER A 24 14.16 -12.37 -29.76
N TRP A 25 13.96 -12.46 -28.45
CA TRP A 25 15.03 -12.63 -27.47
C TRP A 25 14.67 -13.65 -26.39
N THR A 26 15.70 -14.16 -25.75
CA THR A 26 15.63 -14.97 -24.54
C THR A 26 16.61 -14.38 -23.53
N ALA A 27 16.15 -14.15 -22.31
CA ALA A 27 16.95 -13.53 -21.25
C ALA A 27 16.62 -14.14 -19.89
N THR A 28 17.53 -13.98 -18.94
CA THR A 28 17.37 -14.48 -17.57
C THR A 28 17.09 -13.31 -16.62
N ASP A 29 16.09 -13.45 -15.76
CA ASP A 29 15.73 -12.45 -14.74
C ASP A 29 16.71 -12.45 -13.55
N ILE A 30 16.54 -11.48 -12.65
CA ILE A 30 17.34 -11.38 -11.40
C ILE A 30 17.19 -12.59 -10.47
N ASN A 31 16.13 -13.37 -10.63
CA ASN A 31 15.84 -14.56 -9.83
C ASN A 31 16.38 -15.85 -10.47
N GLY A 32 16.98 -15.76 -11.66
CA GLY A 32 17.54 -16.90 -12.41
C GLY A 32 16.55 -17.61 -13.33
N ASN A 33 15.32 -17.12 -13.48
CA ASN A 33 14.33 -17.67 -14.41
C ASN A 33 14.60 -17.20 -15.83
N THR A 34 14.41 -18.09 -16.80
CA THR A 34 14.60 -17.76 -18.22
C THR A 34 13.27 -17.43 -18.88
N HIS A 35 13.25 -16.29 -19.59
CA HIS A 35 12.10 -15.73 -20.27
C HIS A 35 12.37 -15.64 -21.76
N SER A 36 11.39 -16.07 -22.57
CA SER A 36 11.44 -16.02 -24.02
C SER A 36 10.21 -15.30 -24.52
N ILE A 37 10.39 -14.13 -25.12
CA ILE A 37 9.27 -13.34 -25.62
C ILE A 37 8.47 -14.13 -26.66
N GLN A 38 9.16 -14.87 -27.53
CA GLN A 38 8.50 -15.65 -28.57
C GLN A 38 7.65 -16.79 -27.99
N ASP A 39 8.05 -17.39 -26.87
CA ASP A 39 7.27 -18.44 -26.22
C ASP A 39 5.98 -17.89 -25.63
N TYR A 40 6.01 -16.69 -25.03
CA TYR A 40 4.79 -16.02 -24.55
C TYR A 40 3.85 -15.66 -25.70
N LEU A 41 4.37 -15.09 -26.79
CA LEU A 41 3.55 -14.76 -27.96
C LEU A 41 2.94 -16.00 -28.63
N ASN A 42 3.68 -17.12 -28.66
CA ASN A 42 3.19 -18.41 -29.18
C ASN A 42 2.12 -19.03 -28.28
N GLN A 43 2.12 -18.72 -26.98
CA GLN A 43 1.06 -19.09 -26.03
C GLN A 43 -0.19 -18.21 -26.19
N GLY A 44 -0.17 -17.20 -27.06
CA GLY A 44 -1.30 -16.30 -27.27
C GLY A 44 -1.33 -15.10 -26.31
N LYS A 45 -0.26 -14.88 -25.53
CA LYS A 45 -0.17 -13.77 -24.58
C LYS A 45 0.24 -12.48 -25.28
N THR A 46 -0.28 -11.35 -24.81
CA THR A 46 0.32 -10.03 -25.06
C THR A 46 1.53 -9.86 -24.14
N VAL A 47 2.62 -9.30 -24.65
CA VAL A 47 3.80 -8.97 -23.82
C VAL A 47 4.01 -7.47 -23.79
N LEU A 48 4.00 -6.88 -22.60
CA LEU A 48 4.46 -5.52 -22.37
C LEU A 48 5.92 -5.56 -21.90
N VAL A 49 6.74 -4.74 -22.56
CA VAL A 49 8.16 -4.60 -22.24
C VAL A 49 8.38 -3.16 -21.80
N ASP A 50 8.73 -2.99 -20.53
CA ASP A 50 9.12 -1.71 -19.95
C ASP A 50 10.64 -1.58 -19.99
N ILE A 51 11.14 -0.66 -20.79
CA ILE A 51 12.57 -0.36 -20.87
C ILE A 51 12.85 0.90 -20.04
N SER A 52 13.55 0.71 -18.92
CA SER A 52 13.78 1.71 -17.88
C SER A 52 15.22 1.68 -17.38
N ALA A 53 15.59 2.60 -16.49
CA ALA A 53 16.92 2.67 -15.88
C ALA A 53 16.82 3.07 -14.39
N HIS A 54 17.67 2.50 -13.54
CA HIS A 54 17.61 2.68 -12.08
C HIS A 54 17.70 4.15 -11.59
N TRP A 55 18.35 5.03 -12.36
CA TRP A 55 18.51 6.45 -12.03
C TRP A 55 17.41 7.34 -12.65
N CYS A 56 16.55 6.80 -13.50
CA CYS A 56 15.61 7.57 -14.30
C CYS A 56 14.37 7.98 -13.49
N GLY A 57 14.28 9.27 -13.15
CA GLY A 57 13.14 9.84 -12.42
C GLY A 57 11.78 9.55 -13.06
N PRO A 58 11.56 9.82 -14.37
CA PRO A 58 10.29 9.50 -15.03
C PRO A 58 9.97 8.00 -15.10
N CYS A 59 10.99 7.14 -15.02
CA CYS A 59 10.82 5.69 -14.94
C CYS A 59 10.34 5.29 -13.54
N TRP A 60 10.89 5.93 -12.51
CA TRP A 60 10.51 5.70 -11.12
C TRP A 60 9.09 6.17 -10.84
N ALA A 61 8.71 7.34 -11.36
CA ALA A 61 7.32 7.81 -11.30
C ALA A 61 6.35 6.83 -11.98
N TRP A 62 6.73 6.27 -13.13
CA TRP A 62 5.93 5.24 -13.80
C TRP A 62 5.81 3.96 -12.98
N HIS A 63 6.92 3.50 -12.40
CA HIS A 63 6.95 2.35 -11.50
C HIS A 63 6.04 2.56 -10.27
N ASN A 64 6.17 3.69 -9.58
CA ASN A 64 5.37 4.03 -8.40
C ASN A 64 3.89 4.33 -8.70
N SER A 65 3.51 4.52 -9.96
CA SER A 65 2.09 4.59 -10.33
C SER A 65 1.35 3.28 -10.02
N GLY A 66 2.07 2.15 -9.88
CA GLY A 66 1.51 0.82 -9.67
C GLY A 66 0.73 0.28 -10.88
N ILE A 67 0.67 1.01 -12.01
CA ILE A 67 -0.16 0.62 -13.16
C ILE A 67 0.30 -0.72 -13.74
N MET A 68 1.61 -0.94 -13.85
CA MET A 68 2.17 -2.18 -14.40
C MET A 68 2.02 -3.35 -13.44
N GLU A 69 2.14 -3.10 -12.12
CA GLU A 69 1.85 -4.07 -11.05
C GLU A 69 0.41 -4.55 -11.15
N MET A 70 -0.54 -3.61 -11.08
CA MET A 70 -1.97 -3.89 -11.18
C MET A 70 -2.33 -4.64 -12.49
N LEU A 71 -1.72 -4.27 -13.63
CA LEU A 71 -1.95 -5.00 -14.88
C LEU A 71 -1.42 -6.44 -14.85
N TYR A 72 -0.25 -6.66 -14.25
CA TYR A 72 0.35 -7.98 -14.19
C TYR A 72 -0.37 -8.89 -13.19
N GLU A 73 -0.82 -8.35 -12.07
CA GLU A 73 -1.64 -9.10 -11.12
C GLU A 73 -2.95 -9.52 -11.78
N GLU A 74 -3.59 -8.59 -12.50
CA GLU A 74 -4.88 -8.81 -13.12
C GLU A 74 -4.85 -9.74 -14.33
N PHE A 75 -3.97 -9.46 -15.28
CA PHE A 75 -3.95 -10.16 -16.56
C PHE A 75 -2.76 -11.12 -16.70
N GLY A 76 -1.83 -11.14 -15.74
CA GLY A 76 -0.65 -11.99 -15.77
C GLY A 76 -0.93 -13.45 -15.46
N PRO A 77 0.12 -14.26 -15.23
CA PRO A 77 0.01 -15.72 -15.07
C PRO A 77 -0.91 -16.18 -13.93
N GLU A 78 -0.99 -15.43 -12.84
CA GLU A 78 -1.84 -15.76 -11.68
C GLU A 78 -3.25 -15.15 -11.80
N GLY A 79 -3.45 -14.20 -12.72
CA GLY A 79 -4.75 -13.62 -13.08
C GLY A 79 -5.36 -14.29 -14.33
N THR A 80 -5.82 -13.51 -15.31
CA THR A 80 -6.47 -14.08 -16.52
C THR A 80 -5.52 -14.88 -17.42
N GLY A 81 -4.21 -14.68 -17.31
CA GLY A 81 -3.18 -15.38 -18.08
C GLY A 81 -2.89 -14.78 -19.46
N ASP A 82 -3.56 -13.70 -19.83
CA ASP A 82 -3.53 -13.06 -21.17
C ASP A 82 -2.31 -12.16 -21.40
N LEU A 83 -1.67 -11.72 -20.32
CA LEU A 83 -0.60 -10.74 -20.33
C LEU A 83 0.69 -11.33 -19.75
N MET A 84 1.80 -10.79 -20.22
CA MET A 84 3.09 -10.86 -19.56
C MET A 84 3.66 -9.45 -19.52
N VAL A 85 4.12 -9.02 -18.35
CA VAL A 85 4.86 -7.78 -18.19
C VAL A 85 6.32 -8.16 -17.94
N ILE A 86 7.26 -7.45 -18.57
CA ILE A 86 8.69 -7.64 -18.35
C ILE A 86 9.32 -6.27 -18.15
N PHE A 87 10.04 -6.10 -17.05
CA PHE A 87 10.87 -4.94 -16.80
C PHE A 87 12.29 -5.19 -17.30
N ILE A 88 12.80 -4.27 -18.10
CA ILE A 88 14.15 -4.29 -18.66
C ILE A 88 14.90 -3.10 -18.11
N ASP A 89 15.88 -3.38 -17.27
CA ASP A 89 16.88 -2.39 -16.88
C ASP A 89 17.88 -2.22 -18.03
N GLY A 90 17.64 -1.22 -18.87
CA GLY A 90 18.40 -0.96 -20.09
C GLY A 90 19.74 -0.28 -19.88
N ASP A 91 20.09 0.10 -18.65
CA ASP A 91 21.33 0.81 -18.37
C ASP A 91 22.52 -0.17 -18.15
N PRO A 92 23.65 0.01 -18.88
CA PRO A 92 24.81 -0.88 -18.78
C PRO A 92 25.58 -0.78 -17.46
N THR A 93 25.34 0.26 -16.67
CA THR A 93 26.05 0.54 -15.42
C THR A 93 25.29 0.10 -14.17
N SER A 94 24.01 -0.24 -14.30
CA SER A 94 23.19 -0.74 -13.22
C SER A 94 23.80 -1.97 -12.53
N THR A 95 23.59 -2.03 -11.22
CA THR A 95 23.95 -3.15 -10.36
C THR A 95 22.73 -3.70 -9.64
N LEU A 96 22.83 -4.93 -9.11
CA LEU A 96 21.69 -5.57 -8.43
C LEU A 96 21.36 -4.82 -7.15
N ALA A 97 22.38 -4.28 -6.47
CA ALA A 97 22.20 -3.43 -5.31
C ALA A 97 21.35 -2.19 -5.65
N GLU A 98 21.59 -1.53 -6.80
CA GLU A 98 20.82 -0.35 -7.21
C GLU A 98 19.37 -0.68 -7.56
N LEU A 99 19.11 -1.83 -8.19
CA LEU A 99 17.74 -2.28 -8.39
C LEU A 99 17.05 -2.61 -7.05
N GLN A 100 17.80 -3.09 -6.05
CA GLN A 100 17.33 -3.36 -4.69
C GLN A 100 17.37 -2.12 -3.77
N GLY A 101 17.39 -0.90 -4.33
CA GLY A 101 17.29 0.33 -3.55
C GLY A 101 18.57 0.81 -2.86
N SER A 102 19.70 0.16 -3.11
CA SER A 102 21.00 0.51 -2.51
C SER A 102 21.94 1.12 -3.54
N GLY A 103 22.39 2.36 -3.32
CA GLY A 103 23.35 3.03 -4.20
C GLY A 103 22.75 4.25 -4.90
N SER A 104 23.22 4.55 -6.11
CA SER A 104 22.78 5.73 -6.87
C SER A 104 21.50 5.45 -7.67
N THR A 105 20.43 5.11 -6.96
CA THR A 105 19.14 4.70 -7.53
C THR A 105 18.00 5.58 -7.02
N GLN A 106 16.87 5.62 -7.73
CA GLN A 106 15.68 6.33 -7.28
C GLN A 106 14.98 5.66 -6.10
N GLY A 107 15.08 4.33 -6.00
CA GLY A 107 14.52 3.54 -4.90
C GLY A 107 14.68 2.04 -5.14
N ASP A 108 13.93 1.24 -4.39
CA ASP A 108 13.89 -0.22 -4.57
C ASP A 108 12.92 -0.61 -5.68
N TRP A 109 13.46 -0.91 -6.86
CA TRP A 109 12.71 -1.31 -8.05
C TRP A 109 12.17 -2.73 -7.97
N THR A 110 12.59 -3.52 -6.97
CA THR A 110 12.06 -4.87 -6.74
C THR A 110 10.78 -4.86 -5.90
N ALA A 111 10.57 -3.80 -5.11
CA ALA A 111 9.28 -3.55 -4.47
C ALA A 111 8.24 -3.17 -5.55
N GLY A 112 6.99 -3.61 -5.42
CA GLY A 112 5.95 -3.28 -6.40
C GLY A 112 6.14 -3.88 -7.80
N THR A 113 7.09 -4.82 -7.96
CA THR A 113 7.37 -5.48 -9.25
C THR A 113 7.13 -6.99 -9.12
N PRO A 114 5.87 -7.47 -9.25
CA PRO A 114 5.56 -8.90 -9.21
C PRO A 114 5.97 -9.65 -10.49
N TYR A 115 6.39 -8.90 -11.52
CA TYR A 115 6.80 -9.42 -12.82
C TYR A 115 8.32 -9.53 -12.98
N PRO A 116 8.82 -10.30 -13.96
CA PRO A 116 10.26 -10.48 -14.17
C PRO A 116 11.01 -9.17 -14.44
N ILE A 117 12.18 -9.03 -13.80
CA ILE A 117 13.17 -7.98 -14.02
C ILE A 117 14.39 -8.56 -14.74
N ILE A 118 14.66 -8.12 -15.97
CA ILE A 118 15.85 -8.47 -16.73
C ILE A 118 16.89 -7.36 -16.60
N GLY A 119 18.11 -7.74 -16.22
CA GLY A 119 19.15 -6.82 -15.74
C GLY A 119 19.28 -6.95 -14.22
N PRO A 120 20.42 -6.59 -13.61
CA PRO A 120 21.53 -5.83 -14.16
C PRO A 120 22.61 -6.74 -14.75
N ASN A 121 23.82 -6.23 -15.01
CA ASN A 121 24.99 -6.96 -15.57
C ASN A 121 24.90 -7.30 -17.06
N GLY A 122 24.31 -6.42 -17.86
CA GLY A 122 24.35 -6.49 -19.34
C GLY A 122 23.28 -7.35 -20.01
N GLN A 123 22.52 -8.16 -19.24
CA GLN A 123 21.34 -8.88 -19.77
C GLN A 123 20.25 -7.89 -20.20
N GLY A 124 19.90 -6.92 -19.35
CA GLY A 124 18.91 -5.90 -19.66
C GLY A 124 19.31 -5.06 -20.87
N VAL A 125 20.56 -4.60 -20.95
CA VAL A 125 21.12 -3.94 -22.15
C VAL A 125 21.07 -4.82 -23.39
N GLY A 126 21.38 -6.11 -23.25
CA GLY A 126 21.31 -7.09 -24.33
C GLY A 126 19.90 -7.18 -24.92
N VAL A 127 18.87 -7.17 -24.06
CA VAL A 127 17.47 -7.13 -24.49
C VAL A 127 17.12 -5.75 -25.06
N ALA A 128 17.45 -4.66 -24.37
CA ALA A 128 17.14 -3.29 -24.78
C ALA A 128 17.70 -2.94 -26.18
N ASN A 129 18.87 -3.47 -26.55
CA ASN A 129 19.48 -3.28 -27.87
C ASN A 129 18.68 -3.89 -29.04
N ASN A 130 17.66 -4.73 -28.77
CA ASN A 130 16.72 -5.19 -29.79
C ASN A 130 15.67 -4.12 -30.14
N TYR A 131 15.52 -3.11 -29.31
CA TYR A 131 14.56 -2.02 -29.45
C TYR A 131 15.24 -0.74 -29.91
N SER A 132 14.53 0.03 -30.72
CA SER A 132 14.90 1.42 -31.02
C SER A 132 13.95 2.30 -30.23
N PHE A 133 14.49 3.04 -29.26
CA PHE A 133 13.72 3.88 -28.36
C PHE A 133 14.46 5.21 -28.11
N PRO A 134 13.74 6.33 -27.91
CA PRO A 134 14.34 7.66 -27.83
C PRO A 134 14.97 7.97 -26.46
N GLY A 135 14.61 7.22 -25.41
CA GLY A 135 15.11 7.41 -24.05
C GLY A 135 14.30 6.58 -23.04
N TYR A 136 14.61 6.74 -21.75
CA TYR A 136 13.92 6.04 -20.67
C TYR A 136 12.81 6.91 -20.04
N PRO A 137 11.68 6.32 -19.61
CA PRO A 137 11.25 4.96 -19.93
C PRO A 137 10.61 4.92 -21.33
N THR A 138 10.68 3.78 -21.99
CA THR A 138 9.90 3.51 -23.21
C THR A 138 9.22 2.15 -23.08
N LEU A 139 7.93 2.10 -23.41
CA LEU A 139 7.11 0.89 -23.32
C LEU A 139 6.84 0.32 -24.71
N PHE A 140 6.94 -1.00 -24.85
CA PHE A 140 6.58 -1.72 -26.07
C PHE A 140 5.52 -2.77 -25.80
N MET A 141 4.56 -2.88 -26.72
CA MET A 141 3.54 -3.91 -26.72
C MET A 141 3.79 -4.88 -27.88
N HIS A 142 3.90 -6.17 -27.56
CA HIS A 142 3.97 -7.26 -28.53
C HIS A 142 2.70 -8.07 -28.52
N CYS A 143 2.14 -8.29 -29.71
CA CYS A 143 0.95 -9.10 -29.89
C CYS A 143 1.25 -10.53 -30.31
N PRO A 144 0.37 -11.48 -29.99
CA PRO A 144 0.49 -12.85 -30.48
C PRO A 144 0.76 -12.90 -31.98
N GLY A 145 1.81 -13.63 -32.37
CA GLY A 145 2.25 -13.76 -33.77
C GLY A 145 3.01 -12.55 -34.34
N SER A 146 3.24 -11.48 -33.57
CA SER A 146 4.13 -10.39 -33.97
C SER A 146 5.60 -10.77 -33.80
N SER A 147 6.46 -10.22 -34.66
CA SER A 147 7.93 -10.30 -34.52
C SER A 147 8.55 -8.97 -34.05
N GLN A 148 7.71 -7.95 -33.86
CA GLN A 148 8.06 -6.57 -33.55
C GLN A 148 7.01 -5.99 -32.59
N GLY A 149 7.47 -5.22 -31.63
CA GLY A 149 6.67 -4.51 -30.65
C GLY A 149 6.35 -3.10 -31.13
N VAL A 150 5.15 -2.65 -30.81
CA VAL A 150 4.70 -1.29 -31.06
C VAL A 150 4.96 -0.46 -29.81
N GLU A 151 5.61 0.69 -29.96
CA GLU A 151 5.78 1.62 -28.85
C GLU A 151 4.40 2.13 -28.37
N ILE A 152 4.17 2.09 -27.07
CA ILE A 152 2.92 2.55 -26.44
C ILE A 152 3.20 3.71 -25.48
N GLN A 153 2.20 4.57 -25.31
CA GLN A 153 2.32 5.77 -24.49
C GLN A 153 1.89 5.49 -23.05
N ARG A 154 2.59 6.07 -22.09
CA ARG A 154 2.19 6.10 -20.68
C ARG A 154 1.00 7.06 -20.50
N THR A 155 0.15 6.80 -19.53
CA THR A 155 -0.98 7.66 -19.15
C THR A 155 -1.11 7.72 -17.63
N SER A 156 -1.90 8.67 -17.11
CA SER A 156 -1.97 8.92 -15.66
C SER A 156 -2.86 7.96 -14.87
N THR A 157 -3.72 7.18 -15.53
CA THR A 157 -4.60 6.22 -14.84
C THR A 157 -4.52 4.84 -15.47
N TRP A 158 -4.75 3.81 -14.65
CA TRP A 158 -4.79 2.41 -15.09
C TRP A 158 -5.77 2.21 -16.24
N THR A 159 -6.99 2.75 -16.12
CA THR A 159 -8.04 2.62 -17.14
C THR A 159 -7.65 3.29 -18.45
N GLN A 160 -7.10 4.51 -18.41
CA GLN A 160 -6.63 5.17 -19.63
C GLN A 160 -5.49 4.39 -20.27
N PHE A 161 -4.60 3.82 -19.46
CA PHE A 161 -3.44 3.09 -19.96
C PHE A 161 -3.89 1.83 -20.68
N LEU A 162 -4.69 0.98 -20.02
CA LEU A 162 -5.24 -0.24 -20.61
C LEU A 162 -6.01 0.05 -21.91
N ASN A 163 -6.85 1.09 -21.91
CA ASN A 163 -7.61 1.51 -23.10
C ASN A 163 -6.72 2.02 -24.25
N SER A 164 -5.54 2.56 -23.94
CA SER A 164 -4.66 3.18 -24.95
C SER A 164 -4.06 2.18 -25.93
N TRP A 165 -3.87 0.92 -25.50
CA TRP A 165 -3.16 -0.08 -26.30
C TRP A 165 -3.91 -1.40 -26.52
N ARG A 166 -4.82 -1.83 -25.62
CA ARG A 166 -5.44 -3.19 -25.72
C ARG A 166 -6.13 -3.44 -27.06
N ASN A 167 -6.76 -2.42 -27.64
CA ASN A 167 -7.46 -2.53 -28.92
C ASN A 167 -6.50 -2.76 -30.10
N GLY A 168 -5.21 -2.41 -29.95
CA GLY A 168 -4.16 -2.75 -30.90
C GLY A 168 -3.71 -4.21 -30.81
N CYS A 169 -4.16 -4.94 -29.78
CA CYS A 169 -3.72 -6.30 -29.47
C CYS A 169 -4.87 -7.24 -29.02
N PRO A 170 -5.97 -7.32 -29.78
CA PRO A 170 -7.22 -7.87 -29.26
C PRO A 170 -7.21 -9.39 -29.02
N ALA A 171 -6.26 -10.11 -29.61
CA ALA A 171 -6.24 -11.57 -29.57
C ALA A 171 -6.07 -12.14 -28.14
N ALA A 172 -5.31 -11.44 -27.30
CA ALA A 172 -5.11 -11.83 -25.90
C ALA A 172 -6.27 -11.44 -24.99
N PHE A 173 -7.11 -10.47 -25.37
CA PHE A 173 -8.19 -9.96 -24.52
C PHE A 173 -9.57 -10.47 -24.98
N ASN A 174 -9.62 -11.67 -25.57
CA ASN A 174 -10.87 -12.25 -26.05
C ASN A 174 -11.48 -13.18 -24.99
N ASN A 175 -12.00 -12.55 -23.94
CA ASN A 175 -12.58 -13.18 -22.76
C ASN A 175 -14.04 -13.64 -22.97
N GLY A 176 -14.44 -13.88 -24.22
CA GLY A 176 -15.80 -14.33 -24.53
C GLY A 176 -16.88 -13.25 -24.36
N VAL A 177 -18.14 -13.70 -24.18
CA VAL A 177 -19.33 -12.83 -24.22
C VAL A 177 -19.66 -12.24 -22.85
N ASN A 178 -19.69 -13.09 -21.82
CA ASN A 178 -20.04 -12.74 -20.45
C ASN A 178 -18.88 -13.19 -19.56
N ASP A 179 -18.13 -12.22 -19.05
CA ASP A 179 -16.95 -12.50 -18.25
C ASP A 179 -16.80 -11.41 -17.18
N ALA A 180 -16.88 -11.86 -15.94
CA ALA A 180 -16.73 -11.03 -14.77
C ALA A 180 -15.39 -11.30 -14.10
N THR A 181 -14.73 -10.22 -13.75
CA THR A 181 -13.44 -10.27 -13.10
C THR A 181 -13.46 -9.39 -11.86
N LEU A 182 -12.87 -9.85 -10.78
CA LEU A 182 -12.71 -9.08 -9.56
C LEU A 182 -11.31 -8.47 -9.52
N LEU A 183 -11.22 -7.15 -9.45
CA LEU A 183 -9.95 -6.45 -9.34
C LEU A 183 -9.58 -6.25 -7.86
N GLY A 184 -8.31 -6.48 -7.56
CA GLY A 184 -7.69 -6.21 -6.28
C GLY A 184 -6.55 -5.22 -6.40
N LYS A 185 -6.45 -4.30 -5.43
CA LYS A 185 -5.19 -3.61 -5.15
C LYS A 185 -4.49 -4.44 -4.07
N HIS A 186 -3.31 -4.97 -4.36
CA HIS A 186 -2.53 -5.71 -3.37
C HIS A 186 -2.01 -4.74 -2.30
N GLY A 187 -2.28 -5.08 -1.03
CA GLY A 187 -2.03 -4.23 0.14
C GLY A 187 -3.15 -4.30 1.18
N ILE A 188 -2.94 -3.70 2.35
CA ILE A 188 -3.97 -3.62 3.38
C ILE A 188 -4.86 -2.40 3.08
N THR A 189 -6.15 -2.64 2.91
CA THR A 189 -7.14 -1.55 2.82
C THR A 189 -7.60 -1.17 4.22
N GLU A 190 -7.28 0.04 4.66
CA GLU A 190 -7.76 0.57 5.93
C GLU A 190 -9.23 1.04 5.80
N LEU A 191 -10.06 0.71 6.78
CA LEU A 191 -11.50 1.03 6.80
C LEU A 191 -11.93 1.70 8.09
N CYS A 192 -12.93 2.56 8.01
CA CYS A 192 -13.56 3.11 9.21
C CYS A 192 -14.28 2.01 9.99
N PRO A 193 -14.36 2.11 11.33
CA PRO A 193 -15.12 1.16 12.14
C PRO A 193 -16.57 1.05 11.68
N GLY A 194 -17.00 -0.16 11.34
CA GLY A 194 -18.36 -0.46 10.89
C GLY A 194 -18.54 -0.45 9.37
N ASP A 195 -17.56 0.06 8.61
CA ASP A 195 -17.53 -0.12 7.16
C ASP A 195 -17.27 -1.60 6.84
N GLY A 196 -17.83 -2.04 5.72
CA GLY A 196 -17.58 -3.38 5.22
C GLY A 196 -16.56 -3.41 4.09
N PRO A 197 -16.02 -4.61 3.82
CA PRO A 197 -14.98 -4.77 2.83
C PRO A 197 -15.54 -4.53 1.42
N SER A 198 -14.66 -4.21 0.47
CA SER A 198 -15.04 -3.90 -0.90
C SER A 198 -14.13 -4.55 -1.93
N VAL A 199 -14.68 -4.82 -3.10
CA VAL A 199 -13.96 -5.36 -4.27
C VAL A 199 -14.46 -4.68 -5.53
N GLU A 200 -13.61 -4.52 -6.53
CA GLU A 200 -14.02 -3.94 -7.81
C GLU A 200 -14.49 -5.05 -8.75
N LEU A 201 -15.69 -4.92 -9.28
CA LEU A 201 -16.23 -5.81 -10.31
C LEU A 201 -15.98 -5.20 -11.68
N MET A 202 -15.18 -5.85 -12.50
CA MET A 202 -14.91 -5.47 -13.88
C MET A 202 -15.64 -6.39 -14.86
N ASN A 203 -16.15 -5.79 -15.94
CA ASN A 203 -16.64 -6.56 -17.09
C ASN A 203 -15.53 -6.71 -18.12
N VAL A 204 -14.89 -7.88 -18.24
CA VAL A 204 -13.91 -8.14 -19.31
C VAL A 204 -14.55 -8.84 -20.52
N GLY A 205 -15.84 -9.15 -20.45
CA GLY A 205 -16.62 -9.70 -21.55
C GLY A 205 -16.93 -8.68 -22.66
N SER A 206 -17.25 -9.20 -23.85
CA SER A 206 -17.56 -8.37 -25.02
C SER A 206 -18.97 -7.77 -25.04
N THR A 207 -19.83 -8.11 -24.08
CA THR A 207 -21.17 -7.52 -23.92
C THR A 207 -21.31 -6.81 -22.59
N ALA A 208 -22.15 -5.76 -22.54
CA ALA A 208 -22.39 -5.04 -21.30
C ALA A 208 -22.96 -5.98 -20.22
N MET A 209 -22.38 -5.94 -19.03
CA MET A 209 -22.82 -6.74 -17.89
C MET A 209 -23.92 -6.01 -17.15
N THR A 210 -25.04 -6.69 -16.95
CA THR A 210 -26.25 -6.15 -16.33
C THR A 210 -26.59 -6.82 -15.01
N SER A 211 -25.97 -7.97 -14.72
CA SER A 211 -26.09 -8.68 -13.45
C SER A 211 -24.88 -9.56 -13.19
N ALA A 212 -24.56 -9.77 -11.92
CA ALA A 212 -23.58 -10.75 -11.44
C ALA A 212 -23.91 -11.14 -9.99
N THR A 213 -23.43 -12.29 -9.55
CA THR A 213 -23.48 -12.70 -8.14
C THR A 213 -22.09 -12.58 -7.55
N VAL A 214 -21.93 -11.70 -6.56
CA VAL A 214 -20.65 -11.47 -5.86
C VAL A 214 -20.79 -11.96 -4.42
N LYS A 215 -19.87 -12.80 -3.97
CA LYS A 215 -19.85 -13.37 -2.63
C LYS A 215 -18.64 -12.85 -1.88
N LEU A 216 -18.84 -12.62 -0.59
CA LEU A 216 -17.79 -12.41 0.38
C LEU A 216 -17.68 -13.66 1.25
N LYS A 217 -16.47 -14.16 1.44
CA LYS A 217 -16.18 -15.34 2.24
C LYS A 217 -15.03 -15.05 3.20
N GLN A 218 -15.00 -15.83 4.26
CA GLN A 218 -13.88 -15.86 5.19
C GLN A 218 -13.68 -17.30 5.67
N ASN A 219 -12.43 -17.79 5.61
CA ASN A 219 -12.09 -19.16 5.98
C ASN A 219 -12.97 -20.21 5.25
N GLY A 220 -13.26 -19.97 3.97
CA GLY A 220 -14.10 -20.83 3.13
C GLY A 220 -15.61 -20.77 3.39
N SER A 221 -16.08 -20.02 4.40
CA SER A 221 -17.51 -19.82 4.69
C SER A 221 -18.03 -18.55 4.03
N VAL A 222 -19.18 -18.63 3.35
CA VAL A 222 -19.84 -17.46 2.75
C VAL A 222 -20.45 -16.62 3.87
N LEU A 223 -20.01 -15.36 3.98
CA LEU A 223 -20.55 -14.38 4.94
C LEU A 223 -21.70 -13.59 4.34
N GLU A 224 -21.56 -13.16 3.09
CA GLU A 224 -22.55 -12.35 2.39
C GLU A 224 -22.58 -12.70 0.90
N THR A 225 -23.75 -12.58 0.28
CA THR A 225 -23.94 -12.76 -1.16
C THR A 225 -24.77 -11.60 -1.68
N LEU A 226 -24.21 -10.89 -2.65
CA LEU A 226 -24.83 -9.76 -3.31
C LEU A 226 -25.20 -10.16 -4.74
N ASN A 227 -26.45 -9.92 -5.13
CA ASN A 227 -26.87 -10.00 -6.52
C ASN A 227 -26.75 -8.60 -7.11
N TRP A 228 -25.60 -8.30 -7.69
CA TRP A 228 -25.35 -7.02 -8.34
C TRP A 228 -26.19 -6.90 -9.61
N THR A 229 -26.72 -5.70 -9.84
CA THR A 229 -27.41 -5.33 -11.08
C THR A 229 -26.96 -3.94 -11.50
N GLY A 230 -26.72 -3.73 -12.78
CA GLY A 230 -26.24 -2.45 -13.28
C GLY A 230 -26.10 -2.42 -14.80
N ASN A 231 -25.13 -1.66 -15.29
CA ASN A 231 -24.78 -1.63 -16.71
C ASN A 231 -23.29 -1.29 -16.86
N LEU A 232 -22.44 -2.31 -16.68
CA LEU A 232 -21.00 -2.20 -16.85
C LEU A 232 -20.62 -2.48 -18.29
N SER A 233 -20.11 -1.47 -18.98
CA SER A 233 -19.56 -1.64 -20.32
C SER A 233 -18.27 -2.46 -20.28
N SER A 234 -17.88 -3.06 -21.41
CA SER A 234 -16.63 -3.81 -21.49
C SER A 234 -15.43 -2.96 -21.06
N TYR A 235 -14.61 -3.54 -20.20
CA TYR A 235 -13.46 -2.98 -19.50
C TYR A 235 -13.76 -1.73 -18.67
N THR A 236 -14.95 -1.68 -18.10
CA THR A 236 -15.30 -0.77 -17.00
C THR A 236 -15.56 -1.58 -15.75
N PHE A 237 -15.38 -0.95 -14.59
CA PHE A 237 -15.58 -1.56 -13.30
C PHE A 237 -16.43 -0.70 -12.38
N GLU A 238 -16.96 -1.32 -11.33
CA GLU A 238 -17.68 -0.67 -10.25
C GLU A 238 -17.28 -1.31 -8.91
N THR A 239 -17.13 -0.49 -7.87
CA THR A 239 -16.83 -0.98 -6.53
C THR A 239 -18.08 -1.58 -5.88
N ILE A 240 -17.98 -2.84 -5.48
CA ILE A 240 -19.00 -3.57 -4.73
C ILE A 240 -18.67 -3.48 -3.24
N MET A 241 -19.56 -2.89 -2.47
CA MET A 241 -19.43 -2.77 -1.01
C MET A 241 -20.28 -3.83 -0.31
N PHE A 242 -19.68 -4.53 0.65
CA PHE A 242 -20.39 -5.48 1.52
C PHE A 242 -20.76 -4.82 2.84
N ASN A 243 -21.76 -5.36 3.54
CA ASN A 243 -22.22 -4.83 4.82
C ASN A 243 -21.59 -5.56 6.03
N GLN A 244 -20.67 -6.49 5.80
CA GLN A 244 -19.96 -7.18 6.88
C GLN A 244 -18.99 -6.24 7.58
N PRO A 245 -19.22 -5.86 8.85
CA PRO A 245 -18.37 -4.90 9.52
C PRO A 245 -16.96 -5.48 9.77
N VAL A 246 -15.93 -4.73 9.35
CA VAL A 246 -14.53 -5.03 9.69
C VAL A 246 -14.22 -4.45 11.07
N ASN A 247 -13.74 -5.28 12.00
CA ASN A 247 -13.50 -4.91 13.40
C ASN A 247 -12.01 -4.97 13.80
N GLY A 248 -11.12 -4.99 12.81
CA GLY A 248 -9.68 -5.16 12.94
C GLY A 248 -9.14 -5.86 11.70
N TRP A 249 -7.87 -6.24 11.75
CA TRP A 249 -7.24 -6.99 10.67
C TRP A 249 -8.06 -8.24 10.30
N ALA A 250 -8.40 -8.34 9.02
CA ALA A 250 -9.14 -9.45 8.46
C ALA A 250 -8.80 -9.62 6.99
N GLU A 251 -8.72 -10.88 6.56
CA GLU A 251 -8.60 -11.25 5.15
C GLU A 251 -9.91 -11.89 4.69
N TYR A 252 -10.32 -11.57 3.46
CA TYR A 252 -11.55 -12.07 2.86
C TYR A 252 -11.33 -12.55 1.43
N ASP A 253 -11.93 -13.70 1.10
CA ASP A 253 -12.04 -14.17 -0.27
C ASP A 253 -13.32 -13.62 -0.90
N PHE A 254 -13.20 -13.00 -2.07
CA PHE A 254 -14.31 -12.61 -2.91
C PHE A 254 -14.48 -13.61 -4.05
N GLU A 255 -15.71 -13.84 -4.48
CA GLU A 255 -16.02 -14.68 -5.65
C GLU A 255 -17.09 -13.98 -6.49
N VAL A 256 -16.87 -13.86 -7.80
CA VAL A 256 -17.91 -13.49 -8.77
C VAL A 256 -18.34 -14.68 -9.61
N SER A 257 -19.63 -14.70 -9.93
CA SER A 257 -20.23 -15.71 -10.79
C SER A 257 -21.47 -15.18 -11.49
N ALA A 258 -21.95 -15.95 -12.47
CA ALA A 258 -23.20 -15.70 -13.18
C ALA A 258 -23.30 -14.32 -13.89
N PRO A 259 -22.25 -13.83 -14.61
CA PRO A 259 -22.39 -12.61 -15.39
C PRO A 259 -23.53 -12.75 -16.40
N ASN A 260 -24.44 -11.76 -16.41
CA ASN A 260 -25.67 -11.76 -17.20
C ASN A 260 -26.54 -13.04 -17.02
N GLY A 261 -26.44 -13.69 -15.85
CA GLY A 261 -27.18 -14.92 -15.54
C GLY A 261 -26.67 -16.17 -16.26
N THR A 262 -25.46 -16.13 -16.84
CA THR A 262 -24.85 -17.24 -17.57
C THR A 262 -23.53 -17.67 -16.95
N THR A 263 -23.02 -18.84 -17.33
CA THR A 263 -21.67 -19.27 -16.91
C THR A 263 -20.63 -18.26 -17.37
N ASP A 264 -19.70 -17.94 -16.47
CA ASP A 264 -18.56 -17.09 -16.77
C ASP A 264 -17.67 -17.73 -17.84
N ALA A 265 -17.26 -16.94 -18.83
CA ALA A 265 -16.48 -17.41 -19.96
C ALA A 265 -15.02 -17.73 -19.58
N ASN A 266 -14.41 -16.96 -18.68
CA ASN A 266 -13.07 -17.22 -18.16
C ASN A 266 -13.06 -17.17 -16.62
N PRO A 267 -13.03 -18.32 -15.93
CA PRO A 267 -13.11 -18.34 -14.47
C PRO A 267 -11.84 -17.85 -13.74
N ALA A 268 -10.76 -17.51 -14.46
CA ALA A 268 -9.47 -17.19 -13.87
C ALA A 268 -9.51 -15.91 -13.01
N GLY A 269 -10.29 -14.90 -13.41
CA GLY A 269 -10.46 -13.65 -12.69
C GLY A 269 -11.60 -13.66 -11.66
N ASN A 270 -12.20 -14.82 -11.38
CA ASN A 270 -13.44 -14.87 -10.60
C ASN A 270 -13.24 -14.74 -9.10
N ASN A 271 -12.01 -14.89 -8.59
CA ASN A 271 -11.74 -14.90 -7.16
C ASN A 271 -10.65 -13.90 -6.84
N GLU A 272 -10.78 -13.23 -5.71
CA GLU A 272 -9.84 -12.19 -5.28
C GLU A 272 -9.67 -12.26 -3.76
N LEU A 273 -8.45 -12.11 -3.25
CA LEU A 273 -8.13 -12.18 -1.82
C LEU A 273 -7.62 -10.82 -1.35
N LYS A 274 -8.35 -10.17 -0.44
CA LYS A 274 -7.95 -8.85 0.06
C LYS A 274 -7.87 -8.81 1.58
N ALA A 275 -6.86 -8.09 2.07
CA ALA A 275 -6.69 -7.78 3.47
C ALA A 275 -7.23 -6.39 3.79
N PHE A 276 -7.90 -6.29 4.94
CA PHE A 276 -8.45 -5.07 5.48
C PHE A 276 -8.01 -4.90 6.93
N ASP A 277 -7.89 -3.67 7.39
CA ASP A 277 -7.67 -3.35 8.80
C ASP A 277 -8.46 -2.09 9.18
N LEU A 278 -8.50 -1.76 10.46
CA LEU A 278 -9.10 -0.51 10.92
C LEU A 278 -8.19 0.67 10.60
N ALA A 279 -8.82 1.76 10.20
CA ALA A 279 -8.18 3.06 10.04
C ALA A 279 -7.45 3.47 11.33
N PRO A 280 -6.23 4.03 11.24
CA PRO A 280 -5.48 4.50 12.40
C PRO A 280 -6.28 5.45 13.29
N GLU A 281 -6.08 5.33 14.60
CA GLU A 281 -6.70 6.22 15.57
C GLU A 281 -5.88 7.51 15.72
N VAL A 282 -6.55 8.66 15.61
CA VAL A 282 -5.96 9.99 15.81
C VAL A 282 -6.69 10.69 16.94
N MET A 283 -5.99 11.58 17.65
CA MET A 283 -6.68 12.42 18.63
C MET A 283 -7.48 13.53 17.95
N PRO A 284 -8.60 13.99 18.57
CA PRO A 284 -9.42 15.07 18.03
C PRO A 284 -8.67 16.37 17.72
N ASN A 285 -7.60 16.67 18.46
CA ASN A 285 -6.66 17.73 18.14
C ASN A 285 -5.48 17.17 17.35
N ALA A 286 -5.65 17.11 16.03
CA ALA A 286 -4.64 16.65 15.10
C ALA A 286 -4.07 17.82 14.29
N THR A 287 -2.85 17.67 13.79
CA THR A 287 -2.21 18.63 12.90
C THR A 287 -1.70 17.88 11.68
N LEU A 288 -2.03 18.37 10.49
CA LEU A 288 -1.36 18.02 9.25
C LEU A 288 -0.13 18.91 9.07
N GLU A 289 1.06 18.32 9.12
CA GLU A 289 2.29 18.93 8.63
C GLU A 289 2.54 18.43 7.20
N LEU A 290 2.49 19.34 6.22
CA LEU A 290 2.73 19.06 4.82
C LEU A 290 3.97 19.81 4.37
N LYS A 291 4.99 19.10 3.91
CA LYS A 291 6.13 19.66 3.21
C LYS A 291 5.97 19.35 1.72
N THR A 292 5.91 20.38 0.88
CA THR A 292 5.91 20.22 -0.58
C THR A 292 7.31 19.89 -1.11
N ASP A 293 7.36 19.33 -2.30
CA ASP A 293 8.58 19.00 -3.04
C ASP A 293 9.00 20.20 -3.93
N ASN A 294 9.70 19.97 -5.05
CA ASN A 294 10.08 21.06 -5.95
C ASN A 294 8.92 21.61 -6.79
N TYR A 295 7.71 21.03 -6.71
CA TYR A 295 6.54 21.42 -7.49
C TYR A 295 5.29 21.53 -6.59
N GLY A 296 5.35 22.44 -5.61
CA GLY A 296 4.27 22.56 -4.61
C GLY A 296 2.92 22.94 -5.23
N GLU A 297 2.91 23.57 -6.40
CA GLU A 297 1.71 23.91 -7.16
C GLU A 297 0.89 22.70 -7.64
N GLU A 298 1.46 21.51 -7.69
CA GLU A 298 0.79 20.29 -8.13
C GLU A 298 -0.01 19.66 -6.98
N THR A 299 0.44 19.89 -5.74
CA THR A 299 -0.13 19.32 -4.54
C THR A 299 -1.43 20.02 -4.11
N GLY A 300 -2.47 19.21 -3.90
CA GLY A 300 -3.73 19.61 -3.27
C GLY A 300 -4.14 18.58 -2.21
N TRP A 301 -5.04 18.94 -1.30
CA TRP A 301 -5.60 17.98 -0.36
C TRP A 301 -7.00 18.36 0.11
N LYS A 302 -7.77 17.36 0.53
CA LYS A 302 -9.08 17.49 1.16
C LYS A 302 -9.17 16.62 2.40
N LEU A 303 -9.94 17.08 3.37
CA LEU A 303 -10.34 16.32 4.55
C LEU A 303 -11.86 16.16 4.50
N PHE A 304 -12.33 14.91 4.47
CA PHE A 304 -13.75 14.57 4.47
C PHE A 304 -14.17 14.04 5.84
N ASP A 305 -15.40 14.35 6.23
CA ASP A 305 -16.07 13.72 7.37
C ASP A 305 -16.73 12.38 7.00
N SER A 306 -17.39 11.76 7.98
CA SER A 306 -18.06 10.47 7.81
C SER A 306 -19.24 10.47 6.83
N ASN A 307 -19.77 11.66 6.50
CA ASN A 307 -20.84 11.83 5.52
C ASN A 307 -20.31 12.13 4.10
N GLY A 308 -18.99 12.12 3.91
CA GLY A 308 -18.35 12.52 2.65
C GLY A 308 -18.37 14.03 2.42
N THR A 309 -18.60 14.85 3.45
CA THR A 309 -18.55 16.32 3.34
C THR A 309 -17.11 16.79 3.50
N VAL A 310 -16.63 17.63 2.58
CA VAL A 310 -15.32 18.28 2.72
C VAL A 310 -15.38 19.29 3.87
N VAL A 311 -14.68 18.99 4.97
CA VAL A 311 -14.59 19.87 6.14
C VAL A 311 -13.44 20.86 6.05
N GLN A 312 -12.37 20.51 5.34
CA GLN A 312 -11.25 21.39 5.05
C GLN A 312 -10.55 20.95 3.77
N GLN A 313 -9.93 21.89 3.06
CA GLN A 313 -9.17 21.58 1.85
C GLN A 313 -8.18 22.69 1.52
N VAL A 314 -7.20 22.33 0.70
CA VAL A 314 -6.30 23.23 -0.02
C VAL A 314 -6.28 22.79 -1.47
N ALA A 315 -6.57 23.72 -2.38
CA ALA A 315 -6.55 23.41 -3.80
C ALA A 315 -5.11 23.35 -4.34
N ALA A 316 -4.89 22.53 -5.37
CA ALA A 316 -3.69 22.64 -6.19
C ALA A 316 -3.50 24.08 -6.70
N ASN A 317 -2.25 24.44 -7.01
CA ASN A 317 -1.78 25.77 -7.40
C ASN A 317 -1.83 26.83 -6.29
N SER A 318 -1.94 26.42 -5.02
CA SER A 318 -1.96 27.34 -3.87
C SER A 318 -0.77 27.20 -2.91
N LEU A 319 0.01 26.14 -3.07
CA LEU A 319 1.22 25.87 -2.29
C LEU A 319 2.46 26.23 -3.12
N GLY A 320 3.55 26.60 -2.44
CA GLY A 320 4.83 26.91 -3.06
C GLY A 320 5.86 25.81 -2.81
N ASP A 321 6.93 25.83 -3.58
CA ASP A 321 7.94 24.77 -3.60
C ASP A 321 8.76 24.70 -2.32
N ASN A 322 9.05 23.48 -1.87
CA ASN A 322 9.89 23.16 -0.73
C ASN A 322 9.48 23.88 0.56
N GLN A 323 8.19 24.17 0.71
CA GLN A 323 7.63 24.86 1.87
C GLN A 323 6.99 23.87 2.83
N VAL A 324 7.01 24.20 4.12
CA VAL A 324 6.28 23.46 5.15
C VAL A 324 5.03 24.26 5.53
N TYR A 325 3.89 23.58 5.48
CA TYR A 325 2.58 24.07 5.86
C TYR A 325 2.04 23.24 7.03
N THR A 326 1.36 23.90 7.96
CA THR A 326 0.71 23.22 9.09
C THR A 326 -0.75 23.62 9.16
N TYR A 327 -1.62 22.61 9.28
CA TYR A 327 -3.06 22.78 9.41
C TYR A 327 -3.54 22.06 10.65
N ASP A 328 -3.98 22.83 11.65
CA ASP A 328 -4.57 22.27 12.86
C ASP A 328 -6.04 21.91 12.60
N TRP A 329 -6.42 20.72 13.04
CA TRP A 329 -7.75 20.16 12.93
C TRP A 329 -8.37 20.00 14.31
N THR A 330 -9.66 20.30 14.39
CA THR A 330 -10.51 19.97 15.54
C THR A 330 -11.57 18.99 15.05
N LEU A 331 -11.26 17.70 15.18
CA LEU A 331 -12.10 16.60 14.72
C LEU A 331 -13.15 16.25 15.78
N ASN A 332 -14.34 15.83 15.36
CA ASN A 332 -15.33 15.35 16.31
C ASN A 332 -14.92 13.95 16.82
N PRO A 333 -14.97 13.71 18.14
CA PRO A 333 -14.73 12.38 18.69
C PRO A 333 -15.68 11.31 18.15
N ASN A 334 -15.15 10.10 17.95
CA ASN A 334 -15.82 8.92 17.41
C ASN A 334 -16.36 9.09 15.99
N GLU A 335 -15.80 10.03 15.23
CA GLU A 335 -16.06 10.19 13.81
C GLU A 335 -14.87 9.67 13.00
N CYS A 336 -15.15 9.09 11.84
CA CYS A 336 -14.11 8.71 10.90
C CYS A 336 -13.98 9.77 9.81
N TYR A 337 -12.74 10.13 9.50
CA TYR A 337 -12.38 11.11 8.49
C TYR A 337 -11.56 10.45 7.39
N LYS A 338 -11.59 11.03 6.19
CA LYS A 338 -10.70 10.64 5.07
C LYS A 338 -9.82 11.82 4.69
N PHE A 339 -8.51 11.66 4.82
CA PHE A 339 -7.54 12.59 4.25
C PHE A 339 -7.22 12.13 2.82
N GLU A 340 -7.48 13.00 1.85
CA GLU A 340 -7.19 12.79 0.43
C GLU A 340 -6.12 13.79 0.04
N ILE A 341 -4.98 13.32 -0.46
CA ILE A 341 -3.93 14.16 -1.04
C ILE A 341 -3.78 13.84 -2.53
N THR A 342 -3.64 14.87 -3.35
CA THR A 342 -3.56 14.77 -4.80
C THR A 342 -2.31 15.44 -5.31
N ASP A 343 -1.74 14.86 -6.36
CA ASP A 343 -0.67 15.43 -7.14
C ASP A 343 -1.06 15.43 -8.64
N ALA A 344 -0.89 16.57 -9.30
CA ALA A 344 -1.42 16.77 -10.65
C ALA A 344 -0.64 16.03 -11.74
N TYR A 345 0.65 15.77 -11.54
CA TYR A 345 1.51 15.10 -12.52
C TYR A 345 1.71 13.61 -12.21
N GLY A 346 1.36 13.20 -11.00
CA GLY A 346 1.25 11.82 -10.60
C GLY A 346 2.55 11.19 -10.13
N ASP A 347 3.54 12.01 -9.80
CA ASP A 347 4.80 11.61 -9.18
C ASP A 347 4.83 11.81 -7.66
N GLY A 348 3.72 12.27 -7.09
CA GLY A 348 3.55 12.47 -5.65
C GLY A 348 4.36 13.66 -5.16
N ILE A 349 4.71 13.67 -3.87
CA ILE A 349 5.49 14.77 -3.27
C ILE A 349 6.84 14.30 -2.73
N CYS A 350 7.26 13.08 -3.05
CA CYS A 350 8.57 12.57 -2.67
C CYS A 350 9.30 11.96 -3.86
N CYS A 351 10.49 12.52 -4.07
CA CYS A 351 11.78 11.91 -3.76
C CYS A 351 12.74 12.40 -4.86
N ALA A 352 12.53 11.88 -6.07
CA ALA A 352 13.25 12.27 -7.28
C ALA A 352 13.15 13.78 -7.57
N TYR A 353 11.97 14.36 -7.28
CA TYR A 353 11.62 15.74 -7.57
C TYR A 353 11.50 16.61 -6.33
N GLY A 354 12.13 16.19 -5.23
CA GLY A 354 12.14 16.93 -3.97
C GLY A 354 11.67 16.03 -2.83
N ASN A 355 12.11 16.36 -1.62
CA ASN A 355 11.82 15.54 -0.43
C ASN A 355 10.68 16.19 0.36
N GLY A 356 9.49 16.20 -0.24
CA GLY A 356 8.24 16.51 0.45
C GLY A 356 7.73 15.31 1.24
N TYR A 357 6.74 15.55 2.08
CA TYR A 357 6.07 14.55 2.90
C TYR A 357 4.80 15.14 3.50
N TYR A 358 3.90 14.29 3.99
CA TYR A 358 2.86 14.69 4.93
C TYR A 358 2.93 13.86 6.22
N LYS A 359 2.52 14.47 7.33
CA LYS A 359 2.36 13.82 8.63
C LYS A 359 1.08 14.29 9.28
N ILE A 360 0.27 13.36 9.77
CA ILE A 360 -0.86 13.63 10.66
C ILE A 360 -0.40 13.25 12.06
N MET A 361 -0.33 14.24 12.94
CA MET A 361 0.23 14.09 14.28
C MET A 361 -0.67 14.75 15.34
N GLN A 362 -0.45 14.41 16.61
CA GLN A 362 -1.11 15.14 17.69
C GLN A 362 -0.59 16.57 17.77
N THR A 363 -1.52 17.54 17.78
CA THR A 363 -1.19 18.96 17.86
C THR A 363 -0.28 19.27 19.05
N GLY A 364 0.84 19.95 18.78
CA GLY A 364 1.82 20.36 19.80
C GLY A 364 2.75 19.25 20.29
N THR A 365 2.77 18.08 19.65
CA THR A 365 3.67 16.97 19.98
C THR A 365 4.38 16.43 18.75
N SER A 366 5.34 15.52 18.94
CA SER A 366 5.98 14.77 17.85
C SER A 366 5.35 13.39 17.59
N ASN A 367 4.18 13.11 18.16
CA ASN A 367 3.51 11.82 18.02
C ASN A 367 2.79 11.74 16.66
N VAL A 368 3.36 10.98 15.72
CA VAL A 368 2.86 10.82 14.35
C VAL A 368 1.95 9.60 14.29
N TYR A 369 0.74 9.77 13.77
CA TYR A 369 -0.24 8.69 13.56
C TYR A 369 -0.16 8.13 12.15
N ILE A 370 -0.05 9.02 11.16
CA ILE A 370 -0.03 8.70 9.74
C ILE A 370 1.05 9.55 9.08
N GLN A 371 1.78 8.98 8.14
CA GLN A 371 2.74 9.69 7.31
C GLN A 371 2.82 9.07 5.93
N GLY A 372 3.19 9.89 4.96
CA GLY A 372 3.38 9.47 3.58
C GLY A 372 4.02 10.58 2.74
N GLY A 373 4.01 10.39 1.43
CA GLY A 373 4.59 11.33 0.46
C GLY A 373 4.99 10.67 -0.86
N GLU A 374 5.22 9.35 -0.84
CA GLU A 374 5.43 8.51 -2.02
C GLU A 374 4.08 7.95 -2.48
N PHE A 375 3.41 8.67 -3.38
CA PHE A 375 2.17 8.24 -4.01
C PHE A 375 2.17 8.67 -5.48
N GLY A 376 1.20 8.18 -6.26
CA GLY A 376 1.00 8.60 -7.64
C GLY A 376 0.28 9.95 -7.71
N GLY A 377 -0.84 10.01 -8.44
CA GLY A 377 -1.66 11.23 -8.53
C GLY A 377 -2.61 11.45 -7.35
N GLU A 378 -2.85 10.43 -6.53
CA GLU A 378 -3.78 10.51 -5.40
C GLU A 378 -3.45 9.45 -4.35
N GLU A 379 -3.68 9.80 -3.09
CA GLU A 379 -3.69 8.86 -1.96
C GLU A 379 -4.81 9.22 -0.98
N ASP A 380 -5.56 8.19 -0.57
CA ASP A 380 -6.59 8.26 0.46
C ASP A 380 -6.09 7.60 1.75
N ARG A 381 -6.24 8.31 2.87
CA ARG A 381 -5.88 7.84 4.22
C ARG A 381 -7.07 8.04 5.16
N PRO A 382 -7.84 6.98 5.47
CA PRO A 382 -8.88 7.06 6.49
C PRO A 382 -8.24 7.16 7.89
N MET A 383 -8.95 7.80 8.82
CA MET A 383 -8.53 7.89 10.22
C MET A 383 -9.74 8.05 11.15
N THR A 384 -9.69 7.41 12.32
CA THR A 384 -10.76 7.54 13.31
C THR A 384 -10.34 8.51 14.41
N ALA A 385 -11.09 9.60 14.59
CA ALA A 385 -10.85 10.54 15.67
C ALA A 385 -11.34 9.92 16.99
N LYS A 386 -10.44 9.48 17.86
CA LYS A 386 -10.79 8.93 19.18
C LYS A 386 -10.19 9.75 20.31
N VAL A 387 -11.03 10.09 21.28
CA VAL A 387 -10.54 10.57 22.57
C VAL A 387 -10.08 9.33 23.31
N ASN A 388 -8.77 9.19 23.51
CA ASN A 388 -8.26 8.21 24.45
C ASN A 388 -8.69 8.67 25.85
N ALA A 389 -9.78 8.10 26.35
CA ALA A 389 -10.16 8.23 27.74
C ALA A 389 -9.18 7.39 28.58
N SER A 390 -8.08 8.02 29.00
CA SER A 390 -7.18 7.63 30.09
C SER A 390 -6.05 6.64 29.77
N ILE A 391 -4.83 7.09 30.15
CA ILE A 391 -3.67 6.37 30.69
C ILE A 391 -3.17 5.19 29.83
N GLU A 392 -2.00 5.33 29.21
CA GLU A 392 -1.22 4.16 28.82
C GLU A 392 -1.12 3.22 30.05
N GLU A 393 -1.80 2.07 30.00
CA GLU A 393 -1.60 1.02 31.00
C GLU A 393 -0.16 0.53 30.85
N ASN A 394 0.74 1.07 31.68
CA ASN A 394 2.10 0.61 31.77
C ASN A 394 2.10 -0.90 32.06
N SER A 395 2.53 -1.71 31.09
CA SER A 395 2.50 -3.18 31.18
C SER A 395 3.27 -3.72 32.39
N LEU A 396 4.25 -2.96 32.89
CA LEU A 396 4.98 -3.25 34.12
C LEU A 396 4.13 -3.02 35.37
N GLN A 397 3.24 -2.02 35.37
CA GLN A 397 2.33 -1.72 36.48
C GLN A 397 1.19 -2.74 36.55
N SER A 398 0.61 -3.14 35.41
CA SER A 398 -0.46 -4.15 35.36
C SER A 398 0.05 -5.57 35.63
N GLY A 399 1.31 -5.86 35.31
CA GLY A 399 1.97 -7.12 35.59
C GLY A 399 2.57 -7.28 37.00
N LEU A 400 2.57 -6.23 37.85
CA LEU A 400 3.17 -6.23 39.19
C LEU A 400 2.13 -6.49 40.29
N ASN A 401 2.27 -7.61 40.98
CA ASN A 401 1.48 -7.95 42.17
C ASN A 401 2.39 -8.20 43.37
N ILE A 402 2.12 -7.54 44.50
CA ILE A 402 2.91 -7.69 45.72
C ILE A 402 2.02 -8.13 46.88
N PHE A 403 2.36 -9.26 47.51
CA PHE A 403 1.56 -9.86 48.57
C PHE A 403 2.40 -10.70 49.55
N PRO A 404 1.96 -10.89 50.82
CA PRO A 404 0.82 -10.24 51.43
C PRO A 404 1.09 -8.76 51.67
N ASN A 405 0.06 -7.93 51.56
CA ASN A 405 0.11 -6.51 51.88
C ASN A 405 -1.18 -6.13 52.62
N PRO A 406 -1.16 -5.90 53.94
CA PRO A 406 0.01 -5.74 54.80
C PRO A 406 0.88 -7.01 55.01
N SER A 407 2.17 -6.80 55.30
CA SER A 407 3.19 -7.85 55.50
C SER A 407 3.80 -7.80 56.90
N ASN A 408 4.25 -8.95 57.40
CA ASN A 408 5.07 -9.07 58.62
C ASN A 408 6.59 -8.97 58.32
N GLY A 409 6.98 -8.54 57.12
CA GLY A 409 8.37 -8.38 56.72
C GLY A 409 8.82 -9.27 55.56
N LEU A 410 8.03 -10.24 55.10
CA LEU A 410 8.30 -10.96 53.85
C LEU A 410 7.20 -10.65 52.84
N VAL A 411 7.56 -10.20 51.64
CA VAL A 411 6.63 -9.99 50.54
C VAL A 411 7.05 -10.78 49.31
N THR A 412 6.08 -11.38 48.65
CA THR A 412 6.21 -11.99 47.33
C THR A 412 5.89 -10.93 46.28
N MET A 413 6.74 -10.84 45.27
CA MET A 413 6.59 -10.00 44.10
C MET A 413 6.38 -10.91 42.88
N ASP A 414 5.16 -10.90 42.35
CA ASP A 414 4.82 -11.50 41.06
C ASP A 414 4.93 -10.43 39.97
N LEU A 415 5.62 -10.78 38.89
CA LEU A 415 5.99 -9.90 37.79
C LEU A 415 5.83 -10.66 36.48
N ASN A 416 5.29 -10.04 35.43
CA ASN A 416 5.33 -10.61 34.08
C ASN A 416 6.26 -9.78 33.18
N MET A 417 7.30 -10.41 32.64
CA MET A 417 8.32 -9.74 31.83
C MET A 417 8.11 -10.03 30.34
N GLU A 418 8.04 -9.00 29.50
CA GLU A 418 7.95 -9.21 28.03
C GLU A 418 9.24 -9.79 27.44
N ARG A 419 10.39 -9.40 27.99
CA ARG A 419 11.72 -9.87 27.58
C ARG A 419 12.64 -9.96 28.80
N SER A 420 13.74 -10.71 28.66
CA SER A 420 14.77 -10.77 29.71
C SER A 420 15.40 -9.39 29.92
N ALA A 421 15.39 -8.89 31.15
CA ALA A 421 15.95 -7.58 31.48
C ALA A 421 16.40 -7.48 32.95
N SER A 422 17.30 -6.53 33.22
CA SER A 422 17.61 -6.11 34.57
C SER A 422 16.49 -5.22 35.11
N VAL A 423 16.05 -5.51 36.31
CA VAL A 423 14.96 -4.84 37.03
C VAL A 423 15.53 -4.24 38.30
N SER A 424 15.42 -2.93 38.44
CA SER A 424 15.76 -2.20 39.66
C SER A 424 14.52 -2.12 40.56
N VAL A 425 14.70 -2.45 41.84
CA VAL A 425 13.68 -2.41 42.88
C VAL A 425 14.18 -1.49 43.99
N GLU A 426 13.53 -0.34 44.13
CA GLU A 426 13.81 0.65 45.17
C GLU A 426 12.64 0.72 46.15
N LEU A 427 12.93 0.90 47.44
CA LEU A 427 11.91 1.10 48.46
C LEU A 427 12.13 2.43 49.18
N PHE A 428 11.07 3.23 49.32
CA PHE A 428 11.10 4.53 49.97
C PHE A 428 10.20 4.56 51.19
N ASN A 429 10.62 5.21 52.27
CA ASN A 429 9.76 5.47 53.42
C ASN A 429 8.79 6.65 53.15
N VAL A 430 7.90 6.95 54.09
CA VAL A 430 6.93 8.05 53.96
C VAL A 430 7.54 9.46 53.84
N LEU A 431 8.83 9.61 54.18
CA LEU A 431 9.57 10.87 54.02
C LEU A 431 10.27 10.97 52.65
N GLY A 432 10.14 9.94 51.81
CA GLY A 432 10.81 9.86 50.50
C GLY A 432 12.27 9.44 50.56
N GLU A 433 12.75 8.98 51.72
CA GLU A 433 14.12 8.44 51.86
C GLU A 433 14.16 7.01 51.34
N LYS A 434 15.16 6.69 50.51
CA LYS A 434 15.40 5.35 49.98
C LYS A 434 15.96 4.44 51.07
N VAL A 435 15.21 3.41 51.44
CA VAL A 435 15.54 2.44 52.50
C VAL A 435 15.99 1.08 51.94
N MET A 436 15.80 0.84 50.64
CA MET A 436 16.29 -0.34 49.93
C MET A 436 16.54 0.00 48.46
N ASP A 437 17.58 -0.61 47.89
CA ASP A 437 17.94 -0.53 46.47
C ASP A 437 18.55 -1.86 46.03
N LEU A 438 17.91 -2.54 45.09
CA LEU A 438 18.30 -3.85 44.58
C LEU A 438 18.17 -3.87 43.07
N SER A 439 19.03 -4.63 42.38
CA SER A 439 18.88 -4.90 40.96
C SER A 439 18.96 -6.41 40.71
N ARG A 440 18.01 -6.95 39.96
CA ARG A 440 17.92 -8.39 39.64
C ARG A 440 17.62 -8.57 38.16
N THR A 441 18.15 -9.62 37.56
CA THR A 441 17.83 -9.98 36.17
C THR A 441 16.75 -11.04 36.16
N TYR A 442 15.68 -10.80 35.42
CA TYR A 442 14.60 -11.75 35.23
C TYR A 442 14.49 -12.15 33.75
N GLY A 443 14.09 -13.39 33.49
CA GLY A 443 13.77 -13.88 32.15
C GLY A 443 12.41 -13.37 31.66
N ALA A 444 12.10 -13.59 30.39
CA ALA A 444 10.76 -13.33 29.83
C ALA A 444 9.70 -14.27 30.46
N GLY A 445 8.43 -13.86 30.45
CA GLY A 445 7.30 -14.56 31.04
C GLY A 445 7.08 -14.24 32.52
N ALA A 446 6.25 -15.06 33.18
CA ALA A 446 5.88 -14.88 34.58
C ALA A 446 7.05 -15.22 35.52
N GLN A 447 7.32 -14.32 36.46
CA GLN A 447 8.41 -14.35 37.42
C GLN A 447 7.86 -14.15 38.83
N ARG A 448 8.45 -14.83 39.79
CA ARG A 448 8.09 -14.73 41.20
C ARG A 448 9.36 -14.62 42.03
N ASP A 449 9.42 -13.60 42.88
CA ASP A 449 10.54 -13.36 43.78
C ASP A 449 10.05 -13.00 45.19
N VAL A 450 10.92 -13.16 46.18
CA VAL A 450 10.62 -12.81 47.58
C VAL A 450 11.57 -11.70 48.02
N LEU A 451 10.99 -10.60 48.49
CA LEU A 451 11.71 -9.49 49.10
C LEU A 451 11.62 -9.62 50.62
N ASP A 452 12.79 -9.65 51.26
CA ASP A 452 12.92 -9.65 52.71
C ASP A 452 13.02 -8.21 53.24
N LEU A 453 11.93 -7.75 53.82
CA LEU A 453 11.73 -6.45 54.47
C LEU A 453 11.69 -6.59 56.01
N SER A 454 12.15 -7.73 56.56
CA SER A 454 12.06 -8.04 57.99
C SER A 454 12.90 -7.10 58.87
N LEU A 455 13.88 -6.39 58.30
CA LEU A 455 14.70 -5.40 59.00
C LEU A 455 14.08 -3.99 59.05
N LEU A 456 13.03 -3.73 58.26
CA LEU A 456 12.33 -2.44 58.24
C LEU A 456 11.34 -2.32 59.41
N SER A 457 11.17 -1.10 59.95
CA SER A 457 10.17 -0.84 60.99
C SER A 457 8.74 -0.89 60.44
N ASP A 458 7.77 -1.06 61.33
CA ASP A 458 6.35 -0.97 60.96
C ASP A 458 6.03 0.40 60.35
N GLY A 459 5.27 0.40 59.26
CA GLY A 459 4.99 1.61 58.50
C GLY A 459 4.58 1.37 57.06
N ARG A 460 4.37 2.46 56.33
CA ARG A 460 4.07 2.45 54.89
C ARG A 460 5.31 2.77 54.09
N TYR A 461 5.49 2.05 53.00
CA TYR A 461 6.63 2.17 52.10
C TYR A 461 6.14 2.19 50.65
N THR A 462 6.83 2.93 49.79
CA THR A 462 6.57 2.91 48.36
C THR A 462 7.66 2.08 47.69
N LEU A 463 7.27 0.97 47.06
CA LEU A 463 8.13 0.21 46.17
C LEU A 463 8.07 0.84 44.77
N GLN A 464 9.21 1.14 44.19
CA GLN A 464 9.36 1.56 42.79
C GLN A 464 10.18 0.50 42.05
N LEU A 465 9.67 0.06 40.90
CA LEU A 465 10.30 -0.95 40.07
C LEU A 465 10.56 -0.36 38.69
N THR A 466 11.79 -0.46 38.19
CA THR A 466 12.16 0.04 36.86
C THR A 466 12.71 -1.09 36.00
N ALA A 467 12.13 -1.32 34.82
CA ALA A 467 12.52 -2.36 33.88
C ALA A 467 12.36 -1.86 32.43
N GLY A 468 13.40 -1.96 31.61
CA GLY A 468 13.31 -1.62 30.18
C GLY A 468 12.87 -0.18 29.86
N GLY A 469 13.05 0.77 30.80
CA GLY A 469 12.60 2.17 30.67
C GLY A 469 11.21 2.45 31.27
N LEU A 470 10.44 1.42 31.60
CA LEU A 470 9.14 1.51 32.27
C LEU A 470 9.28 1.54 33.79
N LYS A 471 8.36 2.21 34.49
CA LYS A 471 8.34 2.32 35.96
C LYS A 471 7.01 1.91 36.58
N ALA A 472 7.02 0.93 37.47
CA ALA A 472 5.87 0.57 38.30
C ALA A 472 6.05 1.06 39.74
N SER A 473 4.95 1.34 40.44
CA SER A 473 4.96 1.72 41.86
C SER A 473 3.85 1.00 42.63
N HIS A 474 4.18 0.54 43.83
CA HIS A 474 3.23 -0.15 44.71
C HIS A 474 3.44 0.28 46.15
N LEU A 475 2.35 0.54 46.88
CA LEU A 475 2.42 0.87 48.30
C LEU A 475 2.44 -0.42 49.13
N ILE A 476 3.45 -0.62 49.96
CA ILE A 476 3.57 -1.76 50.88
C ILE A 476 3.35 -1.27 52.32
N THR A 477 2.54 -1.98 53.09
CA THR A 477 2.38 -1.75 54.53
C THR A 477 3.06 -2.88 55.29
N ILE A 478 3.99 -2.54 56.20
CA ILE A 478 4.62 -3.48 57.13
C ILE A 478 3.97 -3.28 58.51
N SER A 479 3.48 -4.38 59.10
CA SER A 479 2.89 -4.43 60.44
C SER A 479 3.27 -5.75 61.09
N LYS A 480 4.11 -5.72 62.13
CA LYS A 480 4.70 -6.91 62.77
C LYS A 480 4.09 -7.26 64.11
#